data_AF-A0AAN7WAP6-F1
#
_entry.id   AF-A0AAN7WAP6-F1
#
_cell.length_a   1.000
_cell.length_b   1.000
_cell.length_c   1.000
_cell.angle_alpha   90.00
_cell.angle_beta   90.00
_cell.angle_gamma   90.00
#
_symmetry.space_group_name_H-M   'P 1'
#
loop_
_entity.id
_entity.type
_entity.pdbx_description
1 polymer ?
#
loop_
_entity_poly.entity_id
_entity_poly.type
_entity_poly.pdbx_seq_one_letter_code
_entity_poly.pdbx_strand_id
1 'polypeptide(L)'
;MATTPQLGQLFLRTVWIFQAIAAGPIFFCLGMLAIFNMFNTFDTLYEFFTHLITALLAAAIIFIVVVQRTLPPNATSKTLTLRFEISKSILATSLWLWLLFDAIFGPSNHSGYYMPRSQRIAVAGISSILPLILFYPTVMYTAVYMRHTEQDRQRPEAADERSPLLQS
;
A
#
# COMPACT_ATOMS: atom_id res chain seq x y z
N MET A 1 -31.45 0.08 -10.97
CA MET A 1 -31.18 0.40 -9.55
C MET A 1 -29.69 0.64 -9.39
N ALA A 2 -29.25 1.91 -9.42
CA ALA A 2 -27.86 2.33 -9.62
C ALA A 2 -27.22 2.83 -8.31
N THR A 3 -26.94 1.93 -7.37
CA THR A 3 -26.37 2.25 -6.04
C THR A 3 -24.93 1.76 -5.85
N THR A 4 -24.36 1.02 -6.80
CA THR A 4 -23.05 0.36 -6.67
C THR A 4 -21.81 1.27 -6.73
N PRO A 5 -21.72 2.35 -7.54
CA PRO A 5 -20.47 3.10 -7.66
C PRO A 5 -20.15 3.97 -6.43
N GLN A 6 -21.16 4.48 -5.74
CA GLN A 6 -20.97 5.28 -4.52
C GLN A 6 -20.52 4.42 -3.34
N LEU A 7 -21.05 3.20 -3.21
CA LEU A 7 -20.67 2.27 -2.14
C LEU A 7 -19.21 1.81 -2.29
N GLY A 8 -18.77 1.51 -3.52
CA GLY A 8 -17.38 1.14 -3.80
C GLY A 8 -16.37 2.23 -3.46
N GLN A 9 -16.69 3.49 -3.74
CA GLN A 9 -15.85 4.63 -3.35
C GLN A 9 -15.81 4.83 -1.83
N LEU A 10 -16.94 4.63 -1.14
CA LEU A 10 -16.98 4.72 0.33
C LEU A 10 -16.11 3.62 0.96
N PHE A 11 -16.22 2.38 0.47
CA PHE A 11 -15.39 1.26 0.90
C PHE A 11 -13.89 1.57 0.72
N LEU A 12 -13.48 2.01 -0.47
CA LEU A 12 -12.09 2.35 -0.74
C LEU A 12 -11.57 3.47 0.18
N ARG A 13 -12.35 4.54 0.36
CA ARG A 13 -11.98 5.64 1.28
C ARG A 13 -11.77 5.18 2.71
N THR A 14 -12.63 4.29 3.20
CA THR A 14 -12.50 3.71 4.54
C THR A 14 -11.22 2.89 4.65
N VAL A 15 -10.94 2.03 3.68
CA VAL A 15 -9.73 1.19 3.70
C VAL A 15 -8.46 2.04 3.60
N TRP A 16 -8.45 3.11 2.82
CA TRP A 16 -7.29 4.03 2.75
C TRP A 16 -6.95 4.65 4.10
N ILE A 17 -7.96 4.98 4.90
CA ILE A 17 -7.76 5.49 6.26
C ILE A 17 -7.08 4.42 7.12
N PHE A 18 -7.54 3.16 7.07
CA PHE A 18 -6.90 2.07 7.80
C PHE A 18 -5.46 1.82 7.35
N GLN A 19 -5.18 1.89 6.04
CA GLN A 19 -3.81 1.79 5.51
C GLN A 19 -2.90 2.91 6.06
N ALA A 20 -3.39 4.15 6.12
CA ALA A 20 -2.65 5.27 6.69
C ALA A 20 -2.48 5.16 8.23
N ILE A 21 -3.51 4.70 8.94
CA ILE A 21 -3.44 4.44 10.38
C ILE A 21 -2.43 3.33 10.68
N ALA A 22 -2.35 2.29 9.85
CA ALA A 22 -1.36 1.23 10.03
C ALA A 22 0.07 1.72 9.76
N ALA A 23 0.28 2.57 8.75
CA ALA A 23 1.58 3.13 8.42
C ALA A 23 2.03 4.26 9.39
N GLY A 24 1.09 4.97 10.01
CA GLY A 24 1.34 6.14 10.87
C GLY A 24 2.31 5.88 12.02
N PRO A 25 2.04 4.89 12.90
CA PRO A 25 2.93 4.54 14.01
C PRO A 25 4.33 4.15 13.53
N ILE A 26 4.43 3.41 12.42
CA ILE A 26 5.72 3.00 11.84
C ILE A 26 6.52 4.23 11.42
N PHE A 27 5.90 5.14 10.67
CA PHE A 27 6.53 6.38 10.23
C PHE A 27 7.00 7.23 11.43
N PHE A 28 6.13 7.43 12.42
CA PHE A 28 6.43 8.33 13.53
C PHE A 28 7.49 7.77 14.48
N CYS A 29 7.31 6.52 14.96
CA CYS A 29 8.23 5.92 15.92
C CYS A 29 9.61 5.69 15.31
N LEU A 30 9.69 5.13 14.10
CA LEU A 30 10.97 4.87 13.45
C LEU A 30 11.62 6.14 12.91
N GLY A 31 10.82 7.12 12.45
CA GLY A 31 11.35 8.43 12.06
C GLY A 31 12.02 9.14 13.25
N MET A 32 11.40 9.09 14.43
CA MET A 32 11.97 9.65 15.66
C MET A 32 13.25 8.92 16.10
N LEU A 33 13.26 7.59 16.05
CA LEU A 33 14.45 6.78 16.36
C LEU A 33 15.58 7.03 15.36
N ALA A 34 15.27 7.21 14.07
CA ALA A 34 16.27 7.59 13.07
C ALA A 34 16.91 8.93 13.42
N ILE A 35 16.12 9.94 13.79
CA ILE A 35 16.66 11.24 14.23
C ILE A 35 17.56 11.06 15.46
N PHE A 36 17.15 10.26 16.45
CA PHE A 36 17.94 10.00 17.63
C PHE A 36 19.29 9.33 17.32
N ASN A 37 19.29 8.34 16.42
CA ASN A 37 20.50 7.64 16.00
C ASN A 37 21.42 8.52 15.14
N MET A 38 20.87 9.48 14.39
CA MET A 38 21.65 10.47 13.66
C MET A 38 22.56 11.28 14.59
N PHE A 39 22.10 11.58 15.82
CA PHE A 39 22.84 12.36 16.81
C PHE A 39 23.77 11.51 17.70
N ASN A 40 23.65 10.18 17.69
CA ASN A 40 24.45 9.24 18.50
C ASN A 40 25.39 8.37 17.62
N THR A 41 26.08 9.03 16.68
CA THR A 41 26.52 8.47 15.39
C THR A 41 27.58 7.36 15.42
N PHE A 42 28.40 7.23 16.47
CA PHE A 42 29.59 6.36 16.37
C PHE A 42 29.30 4.85 16.31
N ASP A 43 28.21 4.37 16.93
CA ASP A 43 27.85 2.94 16.94
C ASP A 43 26.49 2.63 16.29
N THR A 44 25.77 3.63 15.77
CA THR A 44 24.35 3.51 15.39
C THR A 44 24.04 3.76 13.92
N LEU A 45 25.05 3.86 13.04
CA LEU A 45 24.84 4.10 11.60
C LEU A 45 23.91 3.08 10.94
N TYR A 46 24.05 1.79 11.25
CA TYR A 46 23.15 0.74 10.74
C TYR A 46 21.70 0.99 11.18
N GLU A 47 21.50 1.30 12.46
CA GLU A 47 20.19 1.54 13.05
C GLU A 47 19.55 2.81 12.46
N PHE A 48 20.36 3.86 12.22
CA PHE A 48 19.93 5.07 11.53
C PHE A 48 19.35 4.76 10.14
N PHE A 49 20.10 4.07 9.27
CA PHE A 49 19.62 3.75 7.93
C PHE A 49 18.41 2.82 7.95
N THR A 50 18.41 1.82 8.83
CA THR A 50 17.30 0.87 8.96
C THR A 50 16.02 1.57 9.37
N HIS A 51 16.07 2.42 10.41
CA HIS A 51 14.92 3.20 10.84
C HIS A 51 14.49 4.24 9.81
N LEU A 52 15.44 4.93 9.16
CA LEU A 52 15.15 5.92 8.14
C LEU A 52 14.43 5.33 6.93
N ILE A 53 14.95 4.23 6.34
CA ILE A 53 14.34 3.58 5.18
C ILE A 53 12.92 3.09 5.52
N THR A 54 12.76 2.47 6.69
CA THR A 54 11.46 1.96 7.14
C THR A 54 10.46 3.11 7.34
N ALA A 55 10.90 4.22 7.93
CA ALA A 55 10.08 5.42 8.10
C ALA A 55 9.71 6.05 6.76
N LEU A 56 10.63 6.15 5.80
CA LEU A 56 10.37 6.72 4.47
C LEU A 56 9.38 5.89 3.66
N LEU A 57 9.48 4.55 3.70
CA LEU A 57 8.53 3.67 3.05
C LEU A 57 7.12 3.82 3.65
N ALA A 58 7.01 3.89 4.97
CA ALA A 58 5.75 4.17 5.64
C ALA A 58 5.20 5.57 5.30
N ALA A 59 6.07 6.59 5.27
CA ALA A 59 5.72 7.95 4.86
C ALA A 59 5.18 7.99 3.42
N ALA A 60 5.78 7.24 2.51
CA ALA A 60 5.33 7.15 1.12
C ALA A 60 3.91 6.56 1.00
N ILE A 61 3.57 5.55 1.81
CA ILE A 61 2.21 5.01 1.88
C ILE A 61 1.21 6.08 2.34
N ILE A 62 1.54 6.79 3.43
CA ILE A 62 0.71 7.88 3.97
C ILE A 62 0.55 8.99 2.92
N PHE A 63 1.63 9.38 2.26
CA PHE A 63 1.62 10.39 1.20
C PHE A 63 0.68 10.01 0.07
N ILE A 64 0.73 8.77 -0.42
CA ILE A 64 -0.20 8.31 -1.47
C ILE A 64 -1.65 8.39 -0.98
N VAL A 65 -1.94 7.98 0.26
CA VAL A 65 -3.29 8.10 0.82
C VAL A 65 -3.75 9.56 0.89
N VAL A 66 -2.87 10.48 1.33
CA VAL A 66 -3.18 11.92 1.37
C VAL A 66 -3.48 12.44 -0.03
N VAL A 67 -2.64 12.13 -1.01
CA VAL A 67 -2.86 12.51 -2.42
C VAL A 67 -4.19 11.96 -2.94
N GLN A 68 -4.50 10.69 -2.69
CA GLN A 68 -5.78 10.10 -3.09
C GLN A 68 -7.00 10.78 -2.44
N ARG A 69 -6.86 11.35 -1.23
CA ARG A 69 -7.94 12.08 -0.55
C ARG A 69 -8.09 13.52 -1.04
N THR A 70 -7.01 14.17 -1.46
CA THR A 70 -7.03 15.56 -1.92
C THR A 70 -7.45 15.68 -3.39
N LEU A 71 -7.32 14.61 -4.18
CA LEU A 71 -7.73 14.63 -5.58
C LEU A 71 -9.25 14.81 -5.75
N PRO A 72 -9.69 15.71 -6.64
CA PRO A 72 -11.10 15.88 -6.95
C PRO A 72 -11.71 14.57 -7.51
N PRO A 73 -12.98 14.26 -7.20
CA PRO A 73 -13.65 13.08 -7.73
C PRO A 73 -13.72 13.04 -9.26
N ASN A 74 -13.72 14.23 -9.90
CA ASN A 74 -13.75 14.36 -11.36
C ASN A 74 -12.37 14.20 -12.02
N ALA A 75 -11.28 14.31 -11.25
CA ALA A 75 -9.91 14.18 -11.75
C ALA A 75 -9.34 12.76 -11.58
N THR A 76 -10.03 11.90 -10.83
CA THR A 76 -9.52 10.57 -10.47
C THR A 76 -10.06 9.53 -11.45
N SER A 77 -9.29 9.26 -12.51
CA SER A 77 -9.58 8.16 -13.44
C SER A 77 -9.43 6.80 -12.75
N LYS A 78 -10.25 5.81 -13.14
CA LYS A 78 -10.20 4.44 -12.59
C LYS A 78 -8.80 3.82 -12.72
N THR A 79 -8.11 4.10 -13.81
CA THR A 79 -6.72 3.68 -14.06
C THR A 79 -5.73 4.31 -13.09
N LEU A 80 -5.98 5.57 -12.70
CA LEU A 80 -5.13 6.31 -11.77
C LEU A 80 -5.32 5.78 -10.33
N THR A 81 -6.56 5.46 -9.94
CA THR A 81 -6.85 4.76 -8.67
C THR A 81 -6.13 3.41 -8.62
N LEU A 82 -6.23 2.60 -9.68
CA LEU A 82 -5.57 1.29 -9.73
C LEU A 82 -4.05 1.43 -9.59
N ARG A 83 -3.43 2.41 -10.26
CA ARG A 83 -1.99 2.68 -10.13
C ARG A 83 -1.61 3.03 -8.70
N PHE A 84 -2.39 3.86 -8.00
CA PHE A 84 -2.12 4.16 -6.59
C PHE A 84 -2.27 2.95 -5.68
N GLU A 85 -3.29 2.11 -5.87
CA GLU A 85 -3.43 0.87 -5.09
C GLU A 85 -2.26 -0.09 -5.32
N ILE A 86 -1.81 -0.22 -6.57
CA ILE A 86 -0.62 -1.03 -6.92
C ILE A 86 0.62 -0.45 -6.24
N SER A 87 0.86 0.86 -6.36
CA SER A 87 2.02 1.52 -5.74
C SER A 87 2.05 1.33 -4.23
N LYS A 88 0.91 1.49 -3.53
CA LYS A 88 0.82 1.24 -2.09
C LYS A 88 1.13 -0.22 -1.75
N SER A 89 0.62 -1.16 -2.55
CA SER A 89 0.85 -2.59 -2.34
C SER A 89 2.32 -2.97 -2.55
N ILE A 90 2.98 -2.38 -3.55
CA ILE A 90 4.42 -2.54 -3.77
C ILE A 90 5.17 -1.97 -2.57
N LEU A 91 4.86 -0.76 -2.12
CA LEU A 91 5.52 -0.15 -0.95
C LEU A 91 5.34 -1.00 0.32
N ALA A 92 4.12 -1.48 0.59
CA ALA A 92 3.85 -2.34 1.73
C ALA A 92 4.60 -3.68 1.64
N THR A 93 4.68 -4.26 0.44
CA THR A 93 5.43 -5.50 0.21
C THR A 93 6.93 -5.26 0.37
N SER A 94 7.47 -4.17 -0.17
CA SER A 94 8.88 -3.77 -0.01
C SER A 94 9.22 -3.50 1.44
N LEU A 95 8.35 -2.82 2.19
CA LEU A 95 8.50 -2.57 3.62
C LEU A 95 8.54 -3.89 4.41
N TRP A 96 7.64 -4.82 4.10
CA TRP A 96 7.61 -6.13 4.72
C TRP A 96 8.88 -6.95 4.40
N LEU A 97 9.29 -7.00 3.13
CA LEU A 97 10.52 -7.68 2.72
C LEU A 97 11.76 -7.05 3.35
N TRP A 98 11.80 -5.72 3.46
CA TRP A 98 12.87 -4.99 4.14
C TRP A 98 12.99 -5.44 5.60
N LEU A 99 11.88 -5.48 6.34
CA LEU A 99 11.85 -5.94 7.74
C LEU A 99 12.22 -7.42 7.88
N LEU A 100 11.80 -8.26 6.92
CA LEU A 100 12.15 -9.67 6.91
C LEU A 100 13.66 -9.87 6.67
N PHE A 101 14.23 -9.17 5.70
CA PHE A 101 15.67 -9.23 5.43
C PHE A 101 16.50 -8.66 6.57
N ASP A 102 16.07 -7.56 7.19
CA ASP A 102 16.69 -7.03 8.40
C ASP A 102 16.62 -8.04 9.57
N ALA A 103 15.51 -8.76 9.73
CA ALA A 103 15.40 -9.78 10.76
C ALA A 103 16.33 -11.00 10.52
N ILE A 104 16.51 -11.41 9.26
CA ILE A 104 17.32 -12.58 8.88
C ILE A 104 18.82 -12.24 8.88
N PHE A 105 19.19 -11.17 8.18
CA PHE A 105 20.58 -10.82 7.88
C PHE A 105 21.14 -9.70 8.76
N GLY A 106 20.30 -8.98 9.49
CA GLY A 106 20.74 -7.85 10.31
C GLY A 106 21.66 -8.27 11.47
N PRO A 107 22.46 -7.32 11.99
CA PRO A 107 23.35 -7.52 13.12
C PRO A 107 22.67 -8.20 14.32
N SER A 108 23.34 -9.19 14.91
CA SER A 108 22.87 -9.90 16.10
C SER A 108 22.94 -9.04 17.36
N ASN A 109 23.91 -8.11 17.41
CA ASN A 109 24.17 -7.22 18.53
C ASN A 109 23.67 -5.81 18.17
N HIS A 110 22.35 -5.67 18.06
CA HIS A 110 21.72 -4.36 18.15
C HIS A 110 21.76 -3.90 19.62
N SER A 111 21.92 -2.61 19.85
CA SER A 111 22.16 -2.05 21.18
C SER A 111 21.13 -2.55 22.24
N GLY A 112 21.64 -3.33 23.21
CA GLY A 112 21.14 -3.57 24.58
C GLY A 112 19.74 -4.15 24.85
N TYR A 113 18.74 -3.96 23.98
CA TYR A 113 17.33 -4.04 24.38
C TYR A 113 16.38 -4.64 23.32
N TYR A 114 16.88 -5.51 22.43
CA TYR A 114 16.06 -6.07 21.34
C TYR A 114 15.89 -7.59 21.39
N MET A 115 14.68 -8.01 20.98
CA MET A 115 14.22 -9.39 20.89
C MET A 115 15.22 -10.32 20.16
N PRO A 116 15.32 -11.60 20.56
CA PRO A 116 16.09 -12.62 19.84
C PRO A 116 15.76 -12.67 18.35
N ARG A 117 16.74 -13.01 17.51
CA ARG A 117 16.58 -13.12 16.05
C ARG A 117 15.36 -13.95 15.64
N SER A 118 15.11 -15.08 16.31
CA SER A 118 13.96 -15.95 16.05
C SER A 118 12.62 -15.22 16.24
N GLN A 119 12.50 -14.36 17.26
CA GLN A 119 11.30 -13.56 17.50
C GLN A 119 11.14 -12.46 16.44
N ARG A 120 12.23 -11.80 16.03
CA ARG A 120 12.20 -10.81 14.94
C ARG A 120 11.69 -11.42 13.63
N ILE A 121 12.18 -12.61 13.28
CA ILE A 121 11.73 -13.36 12.10
C ILE A 121 10.25 -13.74 12.23
N ALA A 122 9.81 -14.21 13.41
CA ALA A 122 8.41 -14.54 13.64
C ALA A 122 7.50 -13.31 13.49
N VAL A 123 7.88 -12.16 14.06
CA VAL A 123 7.14 -10.90 13.93
C VAL A 123 7.10 -10.42 12.48
N ALA A 124 8.23 -10.48 11.75
CA ALA A 124 8.26 -10.17 10.32
C ALA A 124 7.39 -11.13 9.50
N GLY A 125 7.37 -12.42 9.85
CA GLY A 125 6.49 -13.42 9.25
C GLY A 125 5.01 -13.10 9.48
N ILE A 126 4.62 -12.80 10.72
CA ILE A 126 3.25 -12.40 11.08
C ILE A 126 2.86 -11.08 10.39
N SER A 127 3.80 -10.15 10.23
CA SER A 127 3.58 -8.87 9.55
C SER A 127 3.15 -9.04 8.09
N SER A 128 3.42 -10.18 7.45
CA SER A 128 2.93 -10.51 6.09
C SER A 128 1.40 -10.53 5.98
N ILE A 129 0.69 -10.73 7.10
CA ILE A 129 -0.78 -10.72 7.14
C ILE A 129 -1.32 -9.31 6.81
N LEU A 130 -0.60 -8.26 7.19
CA LEU A 130 -1.02 -6.87 6.99
C LEU A 130 -1.15 -6.51 5.49
N PRO A 131 -0.13 -6.70 4.61
CA PRO A 131 -0.30 -6.46 3.18
C PRO A 131 -1.37 -7.36 2.55
N LEU A 132 -1.50 -8.61 3.00
CA LEU A 132 -2.50 -9.56 2.49
C LEU A 132 -3.95 -9.13 2.76
N ILE A 133 -4.22 -8.54 3.93
CA ILE A 133 -5.59 -8.16 4.32
C ILE A 133 -5.92 -6.72 3.90
N LEU A 134 -4.98 -5.79 3.98
CA LEU A 134 -5.26 -4.36 3.78
C LEU A 134 -4.91 -3.84 2.39
N PHE A 135 -3.93 -4.42 1.70
CA PHE A 135 -3.39 -3.83 0.46
C PHE A 135 -3.79 -4.64 -0.78
N TYR A 136 -3.65 -5.97 -0.75
CA TYR A 136 -3.99 -6.79 -1.92
C TYR A 136 -5.49 -6.81 -2.26
N PRO A 137 -6.42 -6.80 -1.29
CA PRO A 137 -7.84 -6.76 -1.59
C PRO A 137 -8.26 -5.47 -2.29
N THR A 138 -7.63 -4.32 -2.00
CA THR A 138 -7.96 -3.05 -2.68
C THR A 138 -7.47 -3.04 -4.13
N VAL A 139 -6.29 -3.61 -4.40
CA VAL A 139 -5.80 -3.81 -5.77
C VAL A 139 -6.72 -4.75 -6.54
N MET A 140 -7.07 -5.89 -5.95
CA MET A 140 -7.95 -6.86 -6.61
C MET A 140 -9.34 -6.25 -6.90
N TYR A 141 -9.92 -5.54 -5.93
CA TYR A 141 -11.19 -4.85 -6.10
C TYR A 141 -11.13 -3.82 -7.24
N THR A 142 -10.11 -2.96 -7.27
CA THR A 142 -9.98 -1.92 -8.30
C THR A 142 -9.70 -2.51 -9.68
N ALA A 143 -8.92 -3.59 -9.77
CA ALA A 143 -8.65 -4.29 -11.02
C ALA A 143 -9.92 -4.96 -11.59
N VAL A 144 -10.69 -5.64 -10.74
CA VAL A 144 -11.97 -6.27 -11.13
C VAL A 144 -12.98 -5.22 -11.57
N TYR A 145 -13.11 -4.13 -10.81
CA TYR A 145 -14.01 -3.03 -11.15
C TYR A 145 -13.66 -2.35 -12.49
N MET A 146 -12.37 -2.20 -12.79
CA MET A 146 -11.91 -1.68 -14.07
C MET A 146 -12.29 -2.62 -15.23
N ARG A 147 -12.02 -3.92 -15.09
CA ARG A 147 -12.36 -4.92 -16.13
C ARG A 147 -13.85 -4.98 -16.44
N HIS A 148 -14.71 -4.96 -15.43
CA HIS A 148 -16.17 -4.95 -15.66
C HIS A 148 -16.63 -3.68 -16.37
N THR A 149 -16.03 -2.53 -16.05
CA THR A 149 -16.34 -1.27 -16.74
C THR A 149 -15.96 -1.32 -18.22
N GLU A 150 -14.81 -1.91 -18.54
CA GLU A 150 -14.34 -2.04 -19.93
C GLU A 150 -15.23 -2.99 -20.73
N GLN A 151 -15.65 -4.11 -20.14
CA GLN A 151 -16.58 -5.06 -20.78
C GLN A 151 -17.96 -4.46 -21.03
N ASP A 152 -18.52 -3.72 -20.07
CA ASP A 152 -19.80 -3.03 -20.24
C ASP A 152 -19.73 -1.91 -21.28
N ARG A 153 -18.56 -1.30 -21.49
CA ARG A 153 -18.34 -0.28 -22.54
C ARG A 153 -18.25 -0.90 -23.93
N GLN A 154 -17.64 -2.08 -24.06
CA GLN A 154 -17.48 -2.78 -25.35
C GLN A 154 -18.77 -3.49 -25.80
N ARG A 155 -19.65 -3.90 -24.88
CA ARG A 155 -20.92 -4.56 -25.17
C ARG A 155 -21.90 -3.77 -26.07
N PRO A 156 -22.16 -2.47 -25.82
CA PRO A 156 -23.04 -1.68 -26.68
C PRO A 156 -22.41 -1.41 -28.06
N GLU A 157 -21.11 -1.17 -28.15
CA GLU A 157 -20.41 -0.96 -29.43
C GLU A 157 -20.47 -2.21 -30.33
N ALA A 158 -20.26 -3.40 -29.77
CA ALA A 158 -20.35 -4.66 -30.52
C ALA A 158 -21.79 -5.08 -30.92
N ALA A 159 -22.81 -4.59 -30.21
CA ALA A 159 -24.22 -4.83 -30.55
C ALA A 159 -24.71 -3.89 -31.66
N ASP A 160 -24.20 -2.66 -31.70
CA ASP A 160 -24.55 -1.67 -32.71
C ASP A 160 -23.88 -1.98 -34.07
N GLU A 161 -22.61 -2.41 -34.06
CA GLU A 161 -21.89 -2.82 -35.29
C GLU A 161 -22.49 -4.06 -35.98
N ARG A 162 -23.23 -4.91 -35.26
CA ARG A 162 -23.83 -6.14 -35.84
C ARG A 162 -25.24 -5.94 -36.41
N SER A 163 -25.81 -4.75 -36.28
CA SER A 163 -27.20 -4.47 -36.68
C SER A 163 -27.46 -4.02 -38.14
N PRO A 164 -26.49 -3.69 -39.02
CA PRO A 164 -26.83 -3.26 -40.38
C PRO A 164 -26.84 -4.36 -41.47
N LEU A 165 -26.57 -5.63 -41.17
CA LEU A 165 -26.41 -6.69 -42.21
C LEU A 165 -27.65 -7.57 -42.46
N LEU A 166 -28.81 -7.24 -41.89
CA LEU A 166 -30.05 -8.02 -42.07
C LEU A 166 -31.21 -7.22 -42.72
N GLN A 167 -30.89 -6.08 -43.33
CA GLN A 167 -31.84 -5.32 -44.17
C GLN A 167 -31.25 -5.12 -45.57
N SER A 168 -31.19 -6.19 -46.36
CA SER A 168 -31.05 -6.10 -47.82
C SER A 168 -31.75 -7.28 -48.47
#